data_AF-A0A4V1ZZA6-F1
#
_entry.id   AF-A0A4V1ZZA6-F1
#
_cell.length_a   1.000
_cell.length_b   1.000
_cell.length_c   1.000
_cell.angle_alpha   90.00
_cell.angle_beta   90.00
_cell.angle_gamma   90.00
#
_symmetry.space_group_name_H-M   'P 1'
#
loop_
_entity.id
_entity.type
_entity.pdbx_description
1 polymer ?
#
loop_
_entity_poly.entity_id
_entity_poly.type
_entity_poly.pdbx_seq_one_letter_code
_entity_poly.pdbx_strand_id
1 'polypeptide(L)'
;MSDASIALNRFGLGGRADAPAPADPRRALIDQMARFDARPGAIAALPGTPVIAAAVADYLEELRMVQRDLRQERRAGDAMPEGEAADPARQVRQAGRQQGRDFYMTAAG
;
A
#
# COMPACT_ATOMS: atom_id res chain seq x y z
N MET A 1 17.47 -27.84 -24.36
CA MET A 1 16.89 -26.67 -23.66
C MET A 1 17.64 -25.44 -24.15
N SER A 2 16.98 -24.34 -24.53
CA SER A 2 17.66 -23.18 -25.15
C SER A 2 17.84 -22.04 -24.13
N ASP A 3 18.85 -21.19 -24.35
CA ASP A 3 19.11 -20.03 -23.48
C ASP A 3 17.90 -19.08 -23.43
N ALA A 4 17.19 -18.94 -24.55
CA ALA A 4 15.94 -18.18 -24.62
C ALA A 4 14.84 -18.78 -23.73
N SER A 5 14.68 -20.12 -23.73
CA SER A 5 13.65 -20.77 -22.91
C SER A 5 14.00 -20.77 -21.42
N ILE A 6 15.29 -20.79 -21.07
CA ILE A 6 15.76 -20.58 -19.69
C ILE A 6 15.47 -19.14 -19.26
N ALA A 7 15.84 -18.15 -20.09
CA ALA A 7 15.65 -16.74 -19.76
C ALA A 7 14.17 -16.37 -19.59
N LEU A 8 13.29 -16.84 -20.49
CA LEU A 8 11.85 -16.58 -20.42
C LEU A 8 11.22 -17.24 -19.18
N ASN A 9 11.44 -18.54 -18.97
CA ASN A 9 10.75 -19.29 -17.92
C ASN A 9 11.32 -19.09 -16.51
N ARG A 10 12.59 -18.67 -16.39
CA ARG A 10 13.26 -18.53 -15.09
C ARG A 10 13.44 -17.09 -14.65
N PHE A 11 13.62 -16.18 -15.60
CA PHE A 11 13.92 -14.78 -15.30
C PHE A 11 12.86 -13.82 -15.86
N GLY A 12 11.80 -14.33 -16.50
CA GLY A 12 10.73 -13.51 -17.07
C GLY A 12 11.20 -12.63 -18.23
N LEU A 13 12.25 -13.04 -18.95
CA LEU A 13 12.85 -12.25 -20.02
C LEU A 13 11.89 -12.14 -21.22
N GLY A 14 11.16 -11.03 -21.29
CA GLY A 14 10.06 -10.82 -22.25
C GLY A 14 8.75 -10.61 -21.52
N GLY A 15 8.66 -9.53 -20.72
CA GLY A 15 7.58 -9.24 -19.76
C GLY A 15 6.16 -9.11 -20.32
N ARG A 16 5.92 -9.47 -21.58
CA ARG A 16 4.61 -9.62 -22.19
C ARG A 16 4.60 -10.85 -23.09
N ALA A 17 3.50 -11.62 -23.07
CA ALA A 17 3.36 -12.86 -23.84
C ALA A 17 3.45 -12.65 -25.38
N ASP A 18 3.26 -11.42 -25.85
CA ASP A 18 3.32 -11.00 -27.26
C ASP A 18 4.70 -10.46 -27.68
N ALA A 19 5.65 -10.34 -26.75
CA ALA A 19 6.97 -9.79 -27.07
C ALA A 19 7.87 -10.82 -27.79
N PRO A 20 8.57 -10.42 -28.87
CA PRO A 20 9.51 -11.31 -29.54
C PRO A 20 10.69 -11.65 -28.62
N ALA A 21 11.18 -12.89 -28.75
CA ALA A 21 12.35 -13.33 -28.00
C ALA A 21 13.59 -12.50 -28.38
N PRO A 22 14.40 -12.02 -27.41
CA PRO A 22 15.64 -11.30 -27.69
C PRO A 22 16.64 -12.17 -28.45
N ALA A 23 17.36 -11.56 -29.39
CA ALA A 23 18.38 -12.25 -30.20
C ALA A 23 19.57 -12.77 -29.36
N ASP A 24 19.91 -12.09 -28.27
CA ASP A 24 20.90 -12.53 -27.26
C ASP A 24 20.25 -12.50 -25.86
N PRO A 25 19.64 -13.62 -25.42
CA PRO A 25 18.96 -13.72 -24.14
C PRO A 25 19.89 -13.49 -22.93
N ARG A 26 21.15 -13.90 -23.03
CA ARG A 26 22.12 -13.79 -21.94
C ARG A 26 22.48 -12.33 -21.70
N ARG A 27 22.81 -11.60 -22.77
CA ARG A 27 23.13 -10.18 -22.68
C ARG A 27 21.92 -9.36 -22.25
N ALA A 28 20.74 -9.66 -22.80
CA ALA A 28 19.50 -8.99 -22.42
C ALA A 28 19.18 -9.14 -20.91
N LEU A 29 19.42 -10.32 -20.33
CA LEU A 29 19.25 -10.54 -18.88
C LEU A 29 20.24 -9.72 -18.04
N ILE A 30 21.51 -9.70 -18.44
CA ILE A 30 22.55 -8.92 -17.76
C ILE A 30 22.20 -7.43 -17.82
N ASP A 31 21.79 -6.92 -18.98
CA ASP A 31 21.40 -5.52 -19.17
C ASP A 31 20.12 -5.18 -18.38
N GLN A 32 19.19 -6.13 -18.20
CA GLN A 32 18.04 -5.94 -17.32
C GLN A 32 18.47 -5.78 -15.86
N MET A 33 19.35 -6.66 -15.37
CA MET A 33 19.88 -6.57 -14.00
C MET A 33 20.70 -5.28 -13.79
N ALA A 34 21.50 -4.88 -14.79
CA ALA A 34 22.32 -3.67 -14.69
C ALA A 34 21.49 -2.37 -14.64
N ARG A 35 20.31 -2.37 -15.27
CA ARG A 35 19.36 -1.24 -15.24
C ARG A 35 18.39 -1.28 -14.07
N PHE A 36 18.36 -2.37 -13.30
CA PHE A 36 17.42 -2.50 -12.19
C PHE A 36 17.76 -1.51 -11.09
N ASP A 37 16.84 -0.58 -10.84
CA ASP A 37 16.85 0.30 -9.68
C ASP A 37 15.83 -0.22 -8.68
N ALA A 38 16.27 -0.56 -7.47
CA ALA A 38 15.39 -1.03 -6.41
C ALA A 38 14.50 0.10 -5.85
N ARG A 39 14.91 1.36 -6.02
CA ARG A 39 14.20 2.53 -5.52
C ARG A 39 14.18 3.64 -6.59
N PRO A 40 13.49 3.40 -7.72
CA PRO A 40 13.34 4.39 -8.78
C PRO A 40 12.70 5.67 -8.24
N GLY A 41 12.96 6.81 -8.89
CA GLY A 41 12.55 8.14 -8.42
C GLY A 41 11.07 8.23 -7.99
N ALA A 42 10.16 7.56 -8.71
CA ALA A 42 8.74 7.50 -8.36
C ALA A 42 8.49 6.86 -6.99
N ILE A 43 9.20 5.77 -6.64
CA ILE A 43 9.13 5.15 -5.31
C ILE A 43 9.92 5.97 -4.29
N ALA A 44 11.06 6.54 -4.69
CA ALA A 44 11.91 7.34 -3.81
C ALA A 44 11.22 8.59 -3.26
N ALA A 45 10.33 9.19 -4.06
CA ALA A 45 9.53 10.36 -3.71
C ALA A 45 8.41 10.07 -2.70
N LEU A 46 8.06 8.81 -2.45
CA LEU A 46 6.98 8.44 -1.54
C LEU A 46 7.43 8.44 -0.08
N PRO A 47 6.51 8.68 0.88
CA PRO A 47 6.79 8.50 2.29
C PRO A 47 7.33 7.11 2.59
N GLY A 48 8.41 7.05 3.38
CA GLY A 48 8.99 5.78 3.79
C GLY A 48 8.08 5.03 4.77
N THR A 49 8.30 3.71 4.89
CA THR A 49 7.57 2.84 5.82
C THR A 49 7.45 3.40 7.24
N PRO A 50 8.47 4.02 7.86
CA PRO A 50 8.33 4.57 9.21
C PRO A 50 7.26 5.68 9.31
N VAL A 51 7.14 6.52 8.28
CA VAL A 51 6.16 7.62 8.26
C VAL A 51 4.74 7.05 8.14
N ILE A 52 4.55 6.09 7.24
CA ILE A 52 3.25 5.43 7.07
C ILE A 52 2.88 4.64 8.33
N ALA A 53 3.83 3.94 8.94
CA ALA A 53 3.61 3.18 10.17
C ALA A 53 3.22 4.07 11.36
N ALA A 54 3.85 5.25 11.50
CA ALA A 54 3.47 6.23 12.50
C ALA A 54 2.04 6.72 12.29
N ALA A 55 1.68 7.11 11.06
CA ALA A 55 0.32 7.55 10.73
C ALA A 55 -0.74 6.47 11.03
N VAL A 56 -0.43 5.20 10.75
CA VAL A 56 -1.31 4.07 11.08
C VAL A 56 -1.41 3.86 12.59
N ALA A 57 -0.32 4.02 13.33
CA ALA A 57 -0.32 3.89 14.79
C ALA A 57 -1.21 4.95 15.43
N ASP A 58 -1.07 6.22 15.01
CA ASP A 58 -1.88 7.35 15.48
C ASP A 58 -3.37 7.11 15.24
N TYR A 59 -3.75 6.68 14.03
CA TYR A 59 -5.13 6.31 13.68
C TYR A 59 -5.69 5.20 14.59
N LEU A 60 -4.90 4.15 14.85
CA LEU A 60 -5.33 3.05 15.70
C LEU A 60 -5.47 3.48 17.17
N GLU A 61 -4.65 4.42 17.64
CA GLU A 61 -4.76 4.99 18.98
C GLU A 61 -6.02 5.84 19.13
N GLU A 62 -6.30 6.72 18.18
CA GLU A 62 -7.52 7.53 18.16
C GLU A 62 -8.78 6.65 18.18
N LEU A 63 -8.79 5.59 17.35
CA LEU A 63 -9.91 4.64 17.33
C LEU A 63 -10.09 3.93 18.67
N ARG A 64 -8.99 3.60 19.38
CA ARG A 64 -9.06 2.98 20.71
C ARG A 64 -9.63 3.93 21.76
N MET A 65 -9.28 5.21 21.70
CA MET A 65 -9.78 6.25 22.60
C MET A 65 -11.29 6.43 22.45
N VAL A 66 -11.76 6.69 21.23
CA VAL A 66 -13.20 6.85 20.95
C VAL A 66 -14.01 5.62 21.40
N GLN A 67 -13.48 4.42 21.17
CA GLN A 67 -14.15 3.18 21.60
C GLN A 67 -14.13 2.98 23.12
N ARG A 68 -13.18 3.56 23.85
CA ARG A 68 -13.20 3.56 25.33
C ARG A 68 -14.26 4.52 25.84
N ASP A 69 -14.33 5.72 25.27
CA ASP A 69 -15.28 6.76 25.69
C ASP A 69 -16.72 6.30 25.47
N LEU A 70 -17.03 5.78 24.28
CA LEU A 70 -18.36 5.19 23.97
C LEU A 70 -18.74 4.05 24.93
N ARG A 71 -17.75 3.26 25.39
CA ARG A 71 -18.00 2.19 26.38
C ARG A 71 -18.23 2.73 27.78
N GLN A 72 -17.60 3.84 28.14
CA GLN A 72 -17.79 4.50 29.43
C GLN A 72 -19.16 5.19 29.48
N GLU A 73 -19.54 5.93 28.44
CA GLU A 73 -20.86 6.56 28.31
C GLU A 73 -21.99 5.54 28.41
N ARG A 74 -21.89 4.41 27.68
CA ARG A 74 -22.84 3.29 27.77
C ARG A 74 -22.94 2.70 29.18
N ARG A 75 -21.85 2.67 29.94
CA ARG A 75 -21.84 2.17 31.33
C ARG A 75 -22.41 3.19 32.31
N ALA A 76 -22.28 4.48 32.03
CA ALA A 76 -22.82 5.57 32.85
C ALA A 76 -24.35 5.70 32.72
N GLY A 77 -24.97 5.02 31.76
CA GLY A 77 -26.43 5.02 31.58
C GLY A 77 -26.96 6.25 30.84
N ASP A 78 -26.08 7.08 30.29
CA ASP A 78 -26.49 8.18 29.41
C ASP A 78 -27.04 7.59 28.10
N ALA A 79 -28.26 8.03 27.75
CA ALA A 79 -28.96 7.58 26.55
C ALA A 79 -28.12 7.89 25.30
N MET A 80 -27.94 6.88 24.45
CA MET A 80 -27.29 7.03 23.14
C MET A 80 -27.98 8.13 22.33
N PRO A 81 -27.27 9.04 21.67
CA PRO A 81 -27.88 9.87 20.64
C PRO A 81 -28.39 8.96 19.51
N GLU A 82 -29.71 8.93 19.31
CA GLU A 82 -30.32 8.24 18.17
C GLU A 82 -29.99 9.01 16.89
N GLY A 83 -29.17 8.41 16.02
CA GLY A 83 -28.89 8.93 14.68
C GLY A 83 -27.66 8.31 14.02
N GLU A 84 -27.82 7.87 12.77
CA GLU A 84 -26.77 7.40 11.83
C GLU A 84 -25.61 8.42 11.65
N ALA A 85 -25.80 9.67 12.06
CA ALA A 85 -24.91 10.81 11.84
C ALA A 85 -23.83 11.06 12.92
N ALA A 86 -23.84 10.35 14.06
CA ALA A 86 -22.91 10.63 15.17
C ALA A 86 -22.27 9.36 15.78
N ASP A 87 -21.79 8.43 14.95
CA ASP A 87 -20.88 7.38 15.41
C ASP A 87 -19.43 7.91 15.25
N PRO A 88 -18.81 8.49 16.30
CA PRO A 88 -17.47 9.05 16.20
C PRO A 88 -16.45 8.00 15.77
N ALA A 89 -16.67 6.71 16.09
CA ALA A 89 -15.82 5.64 15.61
C ALA A 89 -15.98 5.38 14.10
N ARG A 90 -17.16 5.62 13.50
CA ARG A 90 -17.31 5.61 12.02
C ARG A 90 -16.55 6.76 11.38
N GLN A 91 -16.59 7.96 11.96
CA GLN A 91 -15.88 9.12 11.40
C GLN A 91 -14.36 8.91 11.40
N VAL A 92 -13.78 8.46 12.53
CA VAL A 92 -12.36 8.11 12.61
C VAL A 92 -11.98 7.02 11.60
N ARG A 93 -12.80 5.96 11.46
CA ARG A 93 -12.58 4.93 10.43
C ARG A 93 -12.64 5.46 9.00
N GLN A 94 -13.50 6.42 8.70
CA GLN A 94 -13.59 7.05 7.39
C GLN A 94 -12.35 7.89 7.10
N ALA A 95 -11.89 8.70 8.07
CA ALA A 95 -10.68 9.50 7.96
C ALA A 95 -9.44 8.63 7.74
N GLY A 96 -9.25 7.56 8.51
CA GLY A 96 -8.13 6.62 8.32
C GLY A 96 -8.14 5.95 6.94
N ARG A 97 -9.33 5.64 6.39
CA ARG A 97 -9.45 5.10 5.02
C ARG A 97 -9.10 6.13 3.95
N GLN A 98 -9.47 7.40 4.13
CA GLN A 98 -9.11 8.48 3.21
C GLN A 98 -7.59 8.70 3.21
N GLN A 99 -6.98 8.81 4.38
CA GLN A 99 -5.54 8.95 4.51
C GLN A 99 -4.78 7.77 3.88
N GLY A 100 -5.26 6.54 4.08
CA GLY A 100 -4.73 5.35 3.41
C GLY A 100 -4.81 5.45 1.88
N ARG A 101 -5.95 5.88 1.34
CA ARG A 101 -6.14 6.10 -0.10
C ARG A 101 -5.22 7.18 -0.64
N ASP A 102 -4.98 8.25 0.11
CA ASP A 102 -4.12 9.35 -0.32
C ASP A 102 -2.66 8.90 -0.48
N PHE A 103 -2.17 8.01 0.40
CA PHE A 103 -0.87 7.36 0.21
C PHE A 103 -0.81 6.56 -1.10
N TYR A 104 -1.86 5.80 -1.42
CA TYR A 104 -1.93 5.01 -2.65
C TYR A 104 -2.08 5.88 -3.91
N MET A 105 -2.93 6.91 -3.89
CA MET A 105 -3.15 7.82 -5.02
C MET A 105 -1.88 8.62 -5.34
N THR A 106 -1.14 9.04 -4.31
CA THR A 106 0.17 9.69 -4.49
C THR A 106 1.20 8.73 -5.10
N ALA A 107 1.11 7.44 -4.78
CA ALA A 107 1.99 6.41 -5.35
C ALA A 107 1.64 5.99 -6.78
N ALA A 108 0.38 6.10 -7.17
CA ALA A 108 -0.16 5.61 -8.44
C ALA A 108 -0.31 6.70 -9.53
N GLY A 109 0.27 7.89 -9.31
CA GLY A 109 0.17 9.05 -10.22
C GLY A 109 0.24 8.73 -11.70
#